data_AF-A0A7S0X9T1-F1
#
_entry.id   AF-A0A7S0X9T1-F1
#
_cell.length_a   1.000
_cell.length_b   1.000
_cell.length_c   1.000
_cell.angle_alpha   90.00
_cell.angle_beta   90.00
_cell.angle_gamma   90.00
#
_symmetry.space_group_name_H-M   'P 1'
#
loop_
_entity.id
_entity.type
_entity.pdbx_description
1 polymer ?
#
loop_
_entity_poly.entity_id
_entity_poly.type
_entity_poly.pdbx_seq_one_letter_code
_entity_poly.pdbx_strand_id
1 'polypeptide(L)'
;RGSGHRARWRCRECTWSFYIQVGARTKSVRPSGCPACSGRVATAMHNLALACEQSEGRLAHLPGEWNHPTERMEDFTPSAGERVPWKCRECGGEWSTTVNHRTRHDRPGKCPDCQSVPHAALLISKQGKPITEL
;
A
#
# COMPACT_ATOMS: atom_id res chain seq x y z
N ARG A 1 -24.58 -23.96 9.60
CA ARG A 1 -23.34 -23.17 9.89
C ARG A 1 -22.16 -24.09 9.60
N GLY A 2 -21.28 -23.76 8.64
CA GLY A 2 -20.11 -24.58 8.35
C GLY A 2 -19.12 -24.53 9.51
N SER A 3 -18.50 -25.66 9.85
CA SER A 3 -17.46 -25.69 10.90
C SER A 3 -16.32 -24.75 10.50
N GLY A 4 -15.78 -23.98 11.45
CA GLY A 4 -14.65 -23.07 11.20
C GLY A 4 -13.32 -23.78 10.89
N HIS A 5 -13.38 -25.09 10.57
CA HIS A 5 -12.23 -25.96 10.38
C HIS A 5 -11.38 -25.48 9.19
N ARG A 6 -10.08 -25.33 9.44
CA ARG A 6 -9.08 -24.89 8.47
C ARG A 6 -8.15 -26.05 8.13
N ALA A 7 -7.84 -26.21 6.86
CA ALA A 7 -6.87 -27.17 6.35
C ALA A 7 -5.73 -26.46 5.62
N ARG A 8 -4.57 -27.12 5.53
CA ARG A 8 -3.44 -26.68 4.72
C ARG A 8 -3.64 -27.14 3.28
N TRP A 9 -3.44 -26.24 2.33
CA TRP A 9 -3.55 -26.50 0.89
C TRP A 9 -2.28 -26.07 0.19
N ARG A 10 -1.90 -26.78 -0.89
CA ARG A 10 -0.84 -26.38 -1.80
C ARG A 10 -1.47 -25.93 -3.12
N CYS A 11 -1.13 -24.73 -3.60
CA CYS A 11 -1.58 -24.24 -4.90
C CYS A 11 -0.93 -25.09 -6.02
N ARG A 12 -1.68 -25.40 -7.08
CA ARG A 12 -1.13 -26.13 -8.25
C ARG A 12 -0.36 -25.20 -9.20
N GLU A 13 -0.75 -23.94 -9.28
CA GLU A 13 -0.13 -22.94 -10.15
C GLU A 13 1.20 -22.42 -9.59
N CYS A 14 1.18 -21.86 -8.37
CA CYS A 14 2.36 -21.21 -7.78
C CYS A 14 3.06 -22.05 -6.70
N THR A 15 2.56 -23.26 -6.40
CA THR A 15 3.10 -24.18 -5.37
C THR A 15 3.09 -23.67 -3.92
N TRP A 16 2.65 -22.43 -3.67
CA TRP A 16 2.55 -21.84 -2.33
C TRP A 16 1.56 -22.61 -1.45
N SER A 17 1.91 -22.73 -0.16
CA SER A 17 1.08 -23.42 0.83
C SER A 17 0.38 -22.43 1.74
N PHE A 18 -0.90 -22.65 2.00
CA PHE A 18 -1.73 -21.72 2.79
C PHE A 18 -2.84 -22.42 3.56
N TYR A 19 -3.35 -21.76 4.60
CA TYR A 19 -4.44 -22.25 5.44
C TYR A 19 -5.74 -21.48 5.16
N ILE A 20 -6.79 -22.20 4.80
CA ILE A 20 -8.12 -21.63 4.62
C ILE A 20 -9.19 -22.57 5.18
N GLN A 21 -10.33 -21.99 5.56
CA GLN A 21 -11.50 -22.76 5.94
C GLN A 21 -11.92 -23.70 4.81
N VAL A 22 -12.19 -24.96 5.14
CA VAL A 22 -12.56 -25.97 4.12
C VAL A 22 -13.80 -25.53 3.37
N GLY A 23 -14.85 -25.10 4.08
CA GLY A 23 -16.09 -24.63 3.46
C GLY A 23 -15.93 -23.40 2.57
N ALA A 24 -14.99 -22.49 2.88
CA ALA A 24 -14.72 -21.33 2.04
C ALA A 24 -14.11 -21.74 0.68
N ARG A 25 -13.35 -22.84 0.66
CA ARG A 25 -12.72 -23.38 -0.55
C ARG A 25 -13.64 -24.31 -1.34
N THR A 26 -14.52 -25.07 -0.69
CA THR A 26 -15.36 -26.09 -1.34
C THR A 26 -16.77 -25.64 -1.69
N LYS A 27 -17.16 -24.40 -1.36
CA LYS A 27 -18.48 -23.86 -1.73
C LYS A 27 -18.69 -23.81 -3.25
N SER A 28 -19.94 -24.01 -3.68
CA SER A 28 -20.34 -24.07 -5.09
C SER A 28 -20.20 -22.72 -5.82
N VAL A 29 -20.36 -21.59 -5.12
CA VAL A 29 -20.32 -20.25 -5.71
C VAL A 29 -19.10 -19.48 -5.23
N ARG A 30 -18.26 -19.04 -6.19
CA ARG A 30 -17.05 -18.23 -5.98
C ARG A 30 -16.12 -18.79 -4.89
N PRO A 31 -15.67 -20.05 -4.98
CA PRO A 31 -14.79 -20.67 -3.98
C PRO A 31 -13.52 -19.82 -3.77
N SER A 32 -13.06 -19.74 -2.53
CA SER A 32 -11.82 -19.04 -2.22
C SER A 32 -10.61 -19.87 -2.70
N GLY A 33 -9.82 -19.26 -3.59
CA GLY A 33 -8.62 -19.86 -4.16
C GLY A 33 -7.35 -19.56 -3.37
N CYS A 34 -6.21 -19.63 -4.08
CA CYS A 34 -4.89 -19.31 -3.54
C CYS A 34 -4.74 -17.79 -3.28
N PRO A 35 -4.48 -17.36 -2.04
CA PRO A 35 -4.31 -15.94 -1.74
C PRO A 35 -3.19 -15.27 -2.55
N ALA A 36 -2.06 -15.97 -2.77
CA ALA A 36 -0.95 -15.47 -3.59
C ALA A 36 -1.37 -15.20 -5.03
N CYS A 37 -1.99 -16.19 -5.69
CA CYS A 37 -2.48 -16.02 -7.07
C CYS A 37 -3.56 -14.93 -7.18
N SER A 38 -4.36 -14.73 -6.12
CA SER A 38 -5.39 -13.69 -6.10
C SER A 38 -4.89 -12.30 -5.67
N GLY A 39 -3.59 -12.12 -5.46
CA GLY A 39 -3.00 -10.83 -5.03
C GLY A 39 -3.43 -10.37 -3.63
N ARG A 40 -3.82 -11.31 -2.77
CA ARG A 40 -4.25 -11.02 -1.38
C ARG A 40 -3.12 -11.08 -0.36
N VAL A 41 -1.96 -11.57 -0.78
CA VAL A 41 -0.73 -11.59 0.03
C VAL A 41 0.42 -11.10 -0.82
N ALA A 42 1.37 -10.44 -0.17
CA ALA A 42 2.58 -10.00 -0.83
C ALA A 42 3.44 -11.20 -1.21
N THR A 43 3.97 -11.18 -2.43
CA THR A 43 4.86 -12.20 -2.96
C THR A 43 5.92 -11.55 -3.85
N ALA A 44 6.94 -12.32 -4.23
CA ALA A 44 7.94 -11.89 -5.20
C ALA A 44 7.35 -11.51 -6.58
N MET A 45 6.12 -11.91 -6.90
CA MET A 45 5.45 -11.56 -8.16
C MET A 45 4.31 -10.55 -7.98
N HIS A 46 3.91 -10.26 -6.75
CA HIS A 46 2.78 -9.39 -6.45
C HIS A 46 3.02 -8.69 -5.12
N ASN A 47 3.53 -7.47 -5.17
CA ASN A 47 3.75 -6.62 -4.00
C ASN A 47 3.66 -5.14 -4.40
N LEU A 48 3.70 -4.25 -3.41
CA LEU A 48 3.53 -2.82 -3.60
C LEU A 48 4.65 -2.18 -4.42
N ALA A 49 5.90 -2.61 -4.24
CA ALA A 49 7.04 -2.09 -5.01
C ALA A 49 6.88 -2.39 -6.50
N LEU A 50 6.61 -3.65 -6.85
CA LEU A 50 6.32 -4.06 -8.23
C LEU A 50 5.11 -3.32 -8.80
N ALA A 51 4.06 -3.13 -8.00
CA ALA A 51 2.90 -2.38 -8.45
C ALA A 51 3.22 -0.90 -8.73
N CYS A 52 4.21 -0.32 -8.04
CA CYS A 52 4.68 1.03 -8.35
C CYS A 52 5.42 1.08 -9.69
N GLU A 53 6.32 0.13 -9.93
CA GLU A 53 7.08 0.00 -11.19
C GLU A 53 6.15 -0.22 -12.39
N GLN A 54 5.15 -1.09 -12.23
CA GLN A 54 4.21 -1.48 -13.29
C GLN A 54 3.04 -0.50 -13.47
N SER A 55 3.02 0.62 -12.74
CA SER A 55 1.88 1.54 -12.72
C SER A 55 1.81 2.54 -13.88
N GLU A 56 2.72 2.47 -14.85
CA GLU A 56 2.83 3.45 -15.94
C GLU A 56 2.95 4.90 -15.41
N GLY A 57 3.73 5.09 -14.35
CA GLY A 57 3.99 6.39 -13.73
C GLY A 57 2.95 6.83 -12.69
N ARG A 58 1.76 6.23 -12.65
CA ARG A 58 0.67 6.62 -11.72
C ARG A 58 1.10 6.57 -10.25
N LEU A 59 1.92 5.60 -9.88
CA LEU A 59 2.40 5.39 -8.50
C LEU A 59 3.89 5.71 -8.33
N ALA A 60 4.54 6.34 -9.31
CA ALA A 60 5.99 6.61 -9.28
C ALA A 60 6.44 7.49 -8.10
N HIS A 61 5.53 8.23 -7.48
CA HIS A 61 5.81 9.07 -6.32
C HIS A 61 5.86 8.28 -5.00
N LEU A 62 5.20 7.12 -4.90
CA LEU A 62 5.06 6.37 -3.64
C LEU A 62 6.38 5.89 -3.03
N PRO A 63 7.36 5.36 -3.80
CA PRO A 63 8.62 4.90 -3.20
C PRO A 63 9.38 6.01 -2.45
N GLY A 64 9.32 7.24 -2.95
CA GLY A 64 9.96 8.39 -2.31
C GLY A 64 9.18 8.96 -1.11
N GLU A 65 7.98 8.44 -0.83
CA GLU A 65 7.18 8.81 0.34
C GLU A 65 7.15 7.71 1.41
N TRP A 66 7.71 6.52 1.13
CA TRP A 66 7.72 5.41 2.08
C TRP A 66 8.55 5.76 3.32
N ASN A 67 7.94 5.66 4.51
CA ASN A 67 8.59 6.03 5.77
C ASN A 67 8.43 4.95 6.87
N HIS A 68 8.17 3.70 6.47
CA HIS A 68 8.02 2.61 7.44
C HIS A 68 9.39 2.22 8.04
N PRO A 69 9.52 2.11 9.38
CA PRO A 69 10.83 1.97 10.03
C PRO A 69 11.49 0.60 9.84
N THR A 70 10.69 -0.46 9.61
CA THR A 70 11.18 -1.85 9.61
C THR A 70 10.75 -2.64 8.36
N GLU A 71 9.46 -2.60 8.04
CA GLU A 71 8.90 -3.27 6.86
C GLU A 71 9.15 -2.50 5.56
N ARG A 72 9.37 -3.25 4.49
CA ARG A 72 9.62 -2.73 3.15
C ARG A 72 8.34 -2.75 2.31
N MET A 73 8.32 -2.02 1.21
CA MET A 73 7.16 -2.01 0.30
C MET A 73 6.84 -3.42 -0.25
N GLU A 74 7.84 -4.27 -0.46
CA GLU A 74 7.64 -5.63 -0.96
C GLU A 74 6.86 -6.52 0.01
N ASP A 75 6.75 -6.14 1.28
CA ASP A 75 6.03 -6.87 2.31
C ASP A 75 4.51 -6.61 2.25
N PHE A 76 4.05 -5.65 1.43
CA PHE A 76 2.65 -5.25 1.30
C PHE A 76 2.10 -5.53 -0.11
N THR A 77 0.79 -5.77 -0.21
CA THR A 77 0.08 -5.69 -1.49
C THR A 77 -0.43 -4.26 -1.73
N PRO A 78 -0.75 -3.86 -2.97
CA PRO A 78 -1.37 -2.56 -3.20
C PRO A 78 -2.73 -2.40 -2.52
N SER A 79 -3.45 -3.51 -2.28
CA SER A 79 -4.77 -3.53 -1.65
C SER A 79 -4.72 -3.65 -0.13
N ALA A 80 -3.53 -3.68 0.46
CA ALA A 80 -3.29 -3.75 1.89
C ALA A 80 -4.10 -2.71 2.68
N GLY A 81 -4.84 -3.16 3.68
CA GLY A 81 -5.61 -2.32 4.61
C GLY A 81 -4.77 -1.80 5.78
N GLU A 82 -3.50 -2.15 5.82
CA GLU A 82 -2.53 -1.82 6.84
C GLU A 82 -2.20 -0.33 6.77
N ARG A 83 -2.27 0.35 7.93
CA ARG A 83 -1.95 1.77 8.09
C ARG A 83 -0.46 1.91 8.36
N VAL A 84 0.25 2.59 7.46
CA VAL A 84 1.70 2.79 7.52
C VAL A 84 2.04 4.28 7.50
N PRO A 85 3.19 4.69 8.05
CA PRO A 85 3.67 6.07 7.97
C PRO A 85 4.20 6.39 6.56
N TRP A 86 3.88 7.59 6.11
CA TRP A 86 4.32 8.20 4.84
C TRP A 86 4.95 9.54 5.14
N LYS A 87 5.88 9.97 4.29
CA LYS A 87 6.56 11.26 4.37
C LYS A 87 6.38 12.06 3.10
N CYS A 88 5.98 13.32 3.25
CA CYS A 88 5.62 14.15 2.11
C CYS A 88 6.89 14.61 1.41
N ARG A 89 6.99 14.38 0.10
CA ARG A 89 8.10 14.92 -0.68
C ARG A 89 8.03 16.43 -0.87
N GLU A 90 6.84 17.02 -0.73
CA GLU A 90 6.63 18.45 -0.92
C GLU A 90 6.90 19.23 0.36
N CYS A 91 6.20 18.94 1.46
CA CYS A 91 6.32 19.68 2.71
C CYS A 91 7.21 19.02 3.78
N GLY A 92 7.62 17.76 3.58
CA GLY A 92 8.38 16.98 4.57
C GLY A 92 7.55 16.44 5.74
N GLY A 93 6.28 16.81 5.84
CA GLY A 93 5.36 16.36 6.88
C GLY A 93 5.09 14.86 6.81
N GLU A 94 4.87 14.25 7.96
CA GLU A 94 4.61 12.81 8.09
C GLU A 94 3.14 12.57 8.40
N TRP A 95 2.54 11.56 7.78
CA TRP A 95 1.17 11.16 8.08
C TRP A 95 1.00 9.65 7.95
N SER A 96 -0.01 9.12 8.60
CA SER A 96 -0.34 7.70 8.55
C SER A 96 -1.63 7.45 7.80
N THR A 97 -1.58 6.59 6.78
CA THR A 97 -2.77 6.14 6.04
C THR A 97 -2.58 4.71 5.55
N THR A 98 -3.67 4.06 5.15
CA THR A 98 -3.63 2.70 4.63
C THR A 98 -2.99 2.64 3.24
N VAL A 99 -2.28 1.56 2.95
CA VAL A 99 -1.64 1.34 1.65
C VAL A 99 -2.66 1.41 0.52
N ASN A 100 -3.81 0.75 0.66
CA ASN A 100 -4.89 0.77 -0.34
C ASN A 100 -5.43 2.17 -0.63
N HIS A 101 -5.35 3.09 0.33
CA HIS A 101 -5.80 4.46 0.14
C HIS A 101 -4.80 5.28 -0.68
N ARG A 102 -3.50 4.98 -0.57
CA ARG A 102 -2.46 5.62 -1.41
C ARG A 102 -2.43 5.07 -2.84
N THR A 103 -2.77 3.80 -3.03
CA THR A 103 -2.63 3.10 -4.32
C THR A 103 -3.89 3.08 -5.17
N ARG A 104 -5.08 3.32 -4.58
CA ARG A 104 -6.35 3.30 -5.32
C ARG A 104 -6.34 4.28 -6.47
N HIS A 105 -7.03 3.91 -7.55
CA HIS A 105 -7.09 4.72 -8.75
C HIS A 105 -7.94 5.99 -8.56
N ASP A 106 -9.10 5.84 -7.88
CA ASP A 106 -10.00 6.96 -7.64
C ASP A 106 -9.63 7.69 -6.33
N ARG A 107 -9.34 8.99 -6.43
CA ARG A 107 -8.98 9.88 -5.30
C ARG A 107 -7.92 9.27 -4.38
N PRO A 108 -6.68 9.02 -4.83
CA PRO A 108 -5.63 8.53 -3.94
C PRO A 108 -5.45 9.51 -2.77
N GLY A 109 -5.30 8.99 -1.56
CA GLY A 109 -5.10 9.80 -0.36
C GLY A 109 -3.84 10.63 -0.50
N LYS A 110 -3.90 11.95 -0.33
CA LYS A 110 -2.73 12.83 -0.45
C LYS A 110 -2.26 13.27 0.93
N CYS A 111 -1.14 13.97 1.00
CA CYS A 111 -0.68 14.63 2.22
C CYS A 111 -1.77 15.60 2.74
N PRO A 112 -2.26 15.44 3.99
CA PRO A 112 -3.31 16.30 4.54
C PRO A 112 -2.90 17.77 4.59
N ASP A 113 -1.65 18.05 4.96
CA ASP A 113 -1.13 19.42 5.06
C ASP A 113 -1.13 20.10 3.69
N CYS A 114 -0.59 19.44 2.66
CA CYS A 114 -0.61 19.95 1.29
C CYS A 114 -2.02 20.08 0.69
N GLN A 115 -2.99 19.28 1.15
CA GLN A 115 -4.38 19.41 0.71
C GLN A 115 -5.10 20.60 1.34
N SER A 116 -4.76 20.92 2.59
CA SER A 116 -5.41 22.00 3.34
C SER A 116 -4.93 23.40 2.97
N VAL A 117 -3.76 23.52 2.33
CA VAL A 117 -3.17 24.80 1.95
C VAL A 117 -3.41 25.12 0.47
N PRO A 118 -3.83 26.35 0.12
CA PRO A 118 -3.79 26.80 -1.27
C PRO A 118 -2.35 26.72 -1.80
N HIS A 119 -2.16 26.14 -2.98
CA HIS A 119 -0.86 25.87 -3.59
C HIS A 119 0.08 27.10 -3.65
N ALA A 120 -0.48 28.32 -3.66
CA ALA A 120 0.26 29.58 -3.60
C ALA A 120 1.06 29.81 -2.29
N ALA A 121 0.66 29.20 -1.17
CA ALA A 121 1.28 29.43 0.14
C ALA A 121 2.50 28.52 0.43
N LEU A 122 2.62 27.37 -0.25
CA LEU A 122 3.70 26.39 -0.04
C LEU A 122 5.08 26.86 -0.53
N LEU A 123 5.13 27.87 -1.41
CA LEU A 123 6.37 28.41 -1.97
C LEU A 123 7.10 29.38 -1.03
N ILE A 124 6.44 29.88 0.02
CA ILE A 124 6.99 30.90 0.93
C ILE A 124 7.79 30.25 2.08
N SER A 125 7.49 29.00 2.44
CA SER A 125 8.13 28.31 3.57
C SER A 125 9.48 27.65 3.25
N LYS A 126 9.85 27.56 1.96
CA LYS A 126 11.11 26.93 1.51
C LYS A 126 12.28 27.90 1.31
N GLN A 127 12.04 29.21 1.43
CA GLN A 127 13.13 30.17 1.47
C GLN A 127 13.42 30.47 2.94
N GLY A 128 14.55 29.95 3.42
CA GLY A 128 15.12 30.43 4.67
C GLY A 128 15.14 31.96 4.64
N LYS A 129 14.65 32.56 5.73
CA LYS A 129 14.74 34.01 5.94
C LYS A 129 16.17 34.46 5.63
N PRO A 130 16.41 35.50 4.81
CA PRO A 130 17.72 36.12 4.77
C PRO A 130 17.99 36.66 6.18
N ILE A 131 19.12 36.26 6.75
CA ILE A 131 19.65 36.83 7.98
C ILE A 131 20.25 38.18 7.58
N THR A 132 19.47 39.25 7.63
CA THR A 132 20.00 40.61 7.61
C THR A 132 20.40 41.02 9.03
N GLU A 133 21.72 41.05 9.22
CA GLU A 133 22.57 41.95 10.02
C GLU A 133 22.11 42.45 11.40
N LEU A 134 22.96 42.15 12.40
CA LEU A 134 23.75 43.16 13.15
C LEU A 134 25.19 42.66 13.31
#